data_AF-A0A4Y2UT20-F1
#
_entry.id   AF-A0A4Y2UT20-F1
#
_cell.length_a   1.000
_cell.length_b   1.000
_cell.length_c   1.000
_cell.angle_alpha   90.00
_cell.angle_beta   90.00
_cell.angle_gamma   90.00
#
_symmetry.space_group_name_H-M   'P 1'
#
loop_
_entity.id
_entity.type
_entity.pdbx_description
1 polymer ?
#
loop_
_entity_poly.entity_id
_entity_poly.type
_entity_poly.pdbx_seq_one_letter_code
_entity_poly.pdbx_strand_id
1 'polypeptide(L)'
;MWQFCIEEAAAKFLKIHLPQAMKRAAQATGVSEFTIRKMRNEAPVLDETEVLRTPGKHRKRLSHRNCELDNFNKCVTQQTIQDFPSNKRKFHL
;
A
#
# COMPACT_ATOMS: atom_id res chain seq x y z
N MET A 1 3.80 12.49 -13.11
CA MET A 1 2.84 12.82 -12.04
C MET A 1 1.78 13.83 -12.50
N TRP A 2 2.09 14.83 -13.34
CA TRP A 2 1.10 15.82 -13.82
C TRP A 2 0.33 15.45 -15.09
N GLN A 3 0.58 14.26 -15.64
CA GLN A 3 0.05 13.80 -16.93
C GLN A 3 -1.49 13.86 -16.99
N PHE A 4 -2.17 13.49 -15.90
CA PHE A 4 -3.64 13.56 -15.80
C PHE A 4 -4.19 14.96 -16.09
N CYS A 5 -3.60 16.00 -15.49
CA CYS A 5 -4.05 17.38 -15.65
C CYS A 5 -3.71 17.93 -17.05
N ILE A 6 -2.56 17.54 -17.61
CA ILE A 6 -2.15 17.93 -18.97
C ILE A 6 -3.14 17.39 -20.00
N GLU A 7 -3.56 16.13 -19.85
CA GLU A 7 -4.54 15.51 -20.74
C GLU A 7 -5.93 16.13 -20.63
N GLU A 8 -6.40 16.43 -19.41
CA GLU A 8 -7.67 17.15 -19.22
C GLU A 8 -7.62 18.56 -19.85
N ALA A 9 -6.50 19.28 -19.70
CA ALA A 9 -6.32 20.60 -20.28
C ALA A 9 -6.30 20.55 -21.81
N ALA A 10 -5.58 19.60 -22.41
CA ALA A 10 -5.53 19.41 -23.85
C ALA A 10 -6.91 19.05 -24.43
N ALA A 11 -7.67 18.22 -23.71
CA ALA A 11 -8.99 17.77 -24.16
C ALA A 11 -10.12 18.78 -23.86
N LYS A 12 -9.84 19.84 -23.07
CA LYS A 12 -10.83 20.85 -22.63
C LYS A 12 -12.06 20.26 -21.94
N PHE A 13 -11.94 19.07 -21.37
CA PHE A 13 -13.00 18.42 -20.61
C PHE A 13 -12.45 17.76 -19.34
N LEU A 14 -13.29 17.68 -18.32
CA LEU A 14 -12.93 17.03 -17.07
C LEU A 14 -13.22 15.53 -17.15
N LYS A 15 -12.20 14.70 -17.00
CA LYS A 15 -12.33 13.24 -16.90
C LYS A 15 -13.08 12.83 -15.64
N ILE A 16 -12.93 13.60 -14.56
CA ILE A 16 -13.63 13.41 -13.28
C ILE A 16 -14.19 14.75 -12.82
N HIS A 17 -15.45 14.78 -12.38
CA HIS A 17 -16.14 16.00 -11.97
C HIS A 17 -15.46 16.70 -10.76
N LEU A 18 -15.49 18.04 -10.70
CA LEU A 18 -14.78 18.84 -9.68
C LEU A 18 -15.11 18.50 -8.21
N PRO A 19 -16.38 18.25 -7.82
CA PRO A 19 -16.74 17.87 -6.45
C PRO A 19 -16.08 16.56 -6.00
N GLN A 20 -15.66 15.70 -6.93
CA GLN A 20 -14.96 14.45 -6.63
C GLN A 20 -13.45 14.67 -6.46
N ALA A 21 -13.08 15.68 -5.68
CA ALA A 21 -11.69 16.12 -5.51
C ALA A 21 -10.73 15.02 -5.04
N MET A 22 -11.18 14.12 -4.14
CA MET A 22 -10.35 13.00 -3.66
C MET A 22 -10.06 11.99 -4.78
N LYS A 23 -11.07 11.66 -5.58
CA LYS A 23 -10.94 10.76 -6.73
C LYS A 23 -10.03 11.35 -7.80
N ARG A 24 -10.11 12.67 -8.03
CA ARG A 24 -9.19 13.40 -8.92
C ARG A 24 -7.74 13.32 -8.43
N ALA A 25 -7.52 13.64 -7.16
CA ALA A 25 -6.20 13.58 -6.55
C ALA A 25 -5.62 12.15 -6.59
N ALA A 26 -6.46 11.13 -6.39
CA ALA A 26 -6.05 9.72 -6.50
C ALA A 26 -5.55 9.39 -7.91
N GLN A 27 -6.31 9.79 -8.93
CA GLN A 27 -5.95 9.56 -10.32
C GLN A 27 -4.69 10.33 -10.75
N ALA A 28 -4.53 11.57 -10.29
CA ALA A 28 -3.37 12.39 -10.62
C ALA A 28 -2.08 11.89 -9.95
N THR A 29 -2.17 11.45 -8.69
CA THR A 29 -0.99 11.06 -7.91
C THR A 29 -0.67 9.56 -7.99
N GLY A 30 -1.61 8.74 -8.45
CA GLY A 30 -1.51 7.28 -8.42
C GLY A 30 -1.69 6.67 -7.02
N VAL A 31 -2.01 7.50 -6.01
CA VAL A 31 -2.24 7.08 -4.64
C VAL A 31 -3.70 6.68 -4.46
N SER A 32 -3.99 5.69 -3.61
CA SER A 32 -5.37 5.26 -3.39
C SER A 32 -6.22 6.37 -2.76
N GLU A 33 -7.48 6.46 -3.18
CA GLU A 33 -8.44 7.44 -2.64
C GLU A 33 -8.57 7.35 -1.11
N PHE A 34 -8.51 6.13 -0.58
CA PHE A 34 -8.49 5.88 0.87
C PHE A 34 -7.31 6.58 1.57
N THR A 35 -6.13 6.54 0.96
CA THR A 35 -4.92 7.17 1.52
C THR A 35 -5.05 8.69 1.51
N ILE A 36 -5.56 9.26 0.43
CA ILE A 36 -5.83 10.71 0.32
C ILE A 36 -6.88 11.14 1.34
N ARG A 37 -7.95 10.37 1.50
CA ARG A 37 -8.97 10.62 2.53
C ARG A 37 -8.38 10.62 3.93
N LYS A 38 -7.46 9.69 4.24
CA LYS A 38 -6.75 9.69 5.52
C LYS A 38 -5.88 10.92 5.72
N MET A 39 -5.06 11.26 4.72
CA MET A 39 -4.21 12.45 4.78
C MET A 39 -5.03 13.72 5.02
N ARG A 40 -6.16 13.86 4.32
CA ARG A 40 -7.09 14.99 4.49
C ARG A 40 -7.67 15.06 5.90
N ASN A 41 -7.97 13.92 6.52
CA ASN A 41 -8.51 13.87 7.88
C ASN A 41 -7.43 14.09 8.95
N GLU A 42 -6.17 13.72 8.68
CA GLU A 42 -5.04 13.93 9.58
C GLU A 42 -4.54 15.38 9.57
N ALA A 43 -4.49 16.00 8.39
CA ALA A 43 -3.96 17.36 8.19
C ALA A 43 -4.48 18.42 9.18
N PRO A 44 -5.79 18.54 9.48
CA PRO A 44 -6.28 19.59 10.40
C PRO A 44 -6.00 19.30 11.88
N VAL A 45 -5.58 18.10 12.24
CA VAL A 45 -5.32 17.69 13.63
C VAL A 45 -3.82 17.80 13.97
N LEU A 46 -2.97 17.96 12.95
CA LEU A 46 -1.53 18.10 13.11
C LEU A 46 -1.18 19.55 13.43
N ASP A 47 -0.28 19.72 14.39
CA ASP A 47 0.42 20.99 14.58
C ASP A 47 1.43 21.22 13.44
N GLU A 48 1.87 22.46 13.20
CA GLU A 48 2.76 22.77 12.07
C GLU A 48 4.11 22.02 12.12
N THR A 49 4.46 21.51 13.30
CA THR A 49 5.67 20.72 13.55
C THR A 49 5.48 19.21 13.36
N GLU A 50 4.23 18.72 13.26
CA GLU A 50 3.93 17.30 13.19
C GLU A 50 3.79 16.79 11.74
N VAL A 51 4.24 15.54 11.52
CA VAL A 51 4.19 14.89 10.20
C VAL A 51 2.99 13.95 10.10
N LEU A 52 2.38 13.88 8.90
CA LEU A 52 1.31 12.91 8.60
C LEU A 52 1.72 11.48 9.01
N ARG A 53 0.84 10.81 9.75
CA ARG A 53 1.06 9.43 10.22
C ARG A 53 0.81 8.41 9.11
N THR A 54 0.08 8.79 8.06
CA THR A 54 -0.24 7.96 6.89
C THR A 54 0.78 8.12 5.74
N PRO A 55 1.31 7.04 5.10
CA PRO A 55 1.30 5.63 5.49
C PRO A 55 2.70 5.03 5.74
N GLY A 56 2.92 4.43 6.91
CA GLY A 56 3.77 3.24 6.98
C GLY A 56 4.53 2.98 8.28
N LYS A 57 4.88 4.00 9.07
CA LYS A 57 5.83 3.81 10.19
C LYS A 57 5.18 3.57 11.56
N HIS A 58 3.99 4.14 11.80
CA HIS A 58 3.35 4.13 13.13
C HIS A 58 2.03 3.34 13.19
N ARG A 59 1.75 2.46 12.21
CA ARG A 59 0.59 1.57 12.30
C ARG A 59 0.85 0.57 13.42
N LYS A 60 0.11 0.68 14.53
CA LYS A 60 0.04 -0.39 15.54
C LYS A 60 -0.42 -1.66 14.83
N ARG A 61 0.48 -2.63 14.66
CA ARG A 61 0.10 -3.96 14.19
C ARG A 61 -0.78 -4.57 15.27
N LEU A 62 -1.92 -5.12 14.86
CA LEU A 62 -2.80 -5.86 15.76
C LEU A 62 -2.04 -7.10 16.27
N SER A 63 -1.85 -7.19 17.59
CA SER A 63 -1.10 -8.29 18.22
C SER A 63 -1.69 -9.66 17.89
N HIS A 64 -3.01 -9.77 17.78
CA HIS A 64 -3.70 -11.02 17.44
C HIS A 64 -3.44 -11.52 16.01
N ARG A 65 -2.86 -10.70 15.13
CA ARG A 65 -2.42 -11.13 13.79
C ARG A 65 -1.00 -11.68 13.79
N ASN A 66 -0.30 -11.58 14.91
CA ASN A 66 0.99 -12.24 15.07
C ASN A 66 0.71 -13.71 15.38
N CYS A 67 1.06 -14.59 14.45
CA CYS A 67 1.16 -16.01 14.77
C CYS A 67 2.41 -16.19 15.63
N GLU A 68 2.22 -16.56 16.90
CA GLU A 68 3.32 -16.99 17.76
C GLU A 68 3.78 -18.37 17.28
N LEU A 69 4.86 -18.41 16.51
CA LEU A 69 5.51 -19.66 16.16
C LEU A 69 6.30 -20.15 17.37
N ASP A 70 5.82 -21.19 18.01
CA ASP A 70 6.58 -21.90 19.04
C ASP A 70 7.78 -22.65 18.42
N ASN A 71 8.63 -23.20 19.29
CA ASN A 71 9.84 -23.89 18.83
C ASN A 71 9.53 -25.16 18.02
N PHE A 72 8.39 -25.82 18.28
CA PHE A 72 7.97 -26.98 17.51
C PHE A 72 7.64 -26.59 16.06
N ASN A 73 6.81 -25.57 15.88
CA ASN A 73 6.44 -25.04 14.56
C ASN A 73 7.67 -24.56 13.77
N LYS A 74 8.64 -23.93 14.45
CA LYS A 74 9.91 -23.53 13.84
C LYS A 74 10.72 -24.74 13.35
N CYS A 75 10.88 -25.77 14.18
CA CYS A 75 11.59 -26.99 13.82
C CYS A 75 10.92 -27.70 12.64
N VAL A 76 9.60 -27.89 12.67
CA VAL A 76 8.85 -28.56 11.58
C VAL A 76 8.96 -27.77 10.27
N THR A 77 8.88 -26.44 10.32
CA THR A 77 9.04 -25.59 9.14
C THR A 77 10.45 -25.70 8.56
N GLN A 78 11.49 -25.67 9.41
CA GLN A 78 12.88 -25.81 8.99
C GLN A 78 13.14 -27.19 8.38
N GLN A 79 12.65 -28.25 9.03
CA GLN A 79 12.76 -29.62 8.54
C GLN A 79 12.08 -29.76 7.17
N THR A 80 10.87 -29.20 7.02
CA THR A 80 10.13 -29.24 5.75
C THR A 80 10.84 -28.48 4.63
N ILE A 81 11.50 -27.36 4.93
CA ILE A 81 12.32 -26.62 3.97
C ILE A 81 13.56 -27.43 3.56
N GLN A 82 14.22 -28.07 4.52
CA GLN A 82 15.41 -28.91 4.26
C GLN A 82 15.07 -30.17 3.48
N ASP A 83 13.94 -30.79 3.81
CA ASP A 83 13.44 -32.00 3.17
C ASP A 83 12.73 -31.71 1.85
N PHE A 84 12.46 -30.44 1.50
CA PHE A 84 11.95 -30.09 0.19
C PHE A 84 13.04 -30.38 -0.84
N PRO A 85 12.92 -31.47 -1.63
CA PRO A 85 13.92 -31.74 -2.63
C PRO A 85 13.84 -30.60 -3.61
N SER A 86 14.97 -29.91 -3.83
CA SER A 86 15.13 -28.98 -4.95
C SER A 86 14.64 -29.72 -6.17
N ASN A 87 13.44 -29.37 -6.64
CA ASN A 87 12.80 -30.03 -7.75
C ASN A 87 13.68 -29.68 -8.95
N LYS A 88 14.72 -30.49 -9.18
CA LYS A 88 15.60 -30.41 -10.34
C LYS A 88 14.71 -30.77 -11.51
N ARG A 89 14.00 -29.75 -12.01
CA ARG A 89 13.33 -29.80 -13.30
C ARG A 89 14.42 -30.13 -14.30
N LYS A 90 14.56 -31.43 -14.60
CA LYS A 90 15.20 -31.86 -15.85
C LYS A 90 14.26 -31.37 -16.94
N PHE A 91 14.54 -30.18 -17.46
CA PHE A 91 14.04 -29.81 -18.77
C PHE A 91 14.72 -30.76 -19.76
N HIS A 92 13.99 -31.79 -20.19
CA HIS A 92 14.35 -32.48 -21.41
C HIS A 92 13.95 -31.57 -22.56
N LEU A 93 14.97 -31.05 -23.26
CA LEU A 93 14.89 -30.45 -24.59
C LEU A 93 14.37 -31.48 -25.60
#